data_AF-Z9JGQ7-F1
#
_entry.id   AF-Z9JGQ7-F1
#
_cell.length_a   1.000
_cell.length_b   1.000
_cell.length_c   1.000
_cell.angle_alpha   90.00
_cell.angle_beta   90.00
_cell.angle_gamma   90.00
#
_symmetry.space_group_name_H-M   'P 1'
#
loop_
_entity.id
_entity.type
_entity.pdbx_description
1 polymer ?
#
loop_
_entity_poly.entity_id
_entity_poly.type
_entity_poly.pdbx_seq_one_letter_code
_entity_poly.pdbx_strand_id
1 'polypeptide(L)'
;MLLQASLLNRSNVNVKAIPYDPKVKGGSNKAGNVKVFKSEALTDQDIKNYAQQLAGDVPLKEMKPGVYLATLTDGTKVTLRSVSTSQNVTKARWTIDIDKNPSLREVTNEKVELKFR
;
A
#
# COMPACT_ATOMS: atom_id res chain seq x y z
N MET A 1 -6.36 20.86 -2.67
CA MET A 1 -5.40 19.75 -2.84
C MET A 1 -6.16 18.46 -2.51
N LEU A 2 -6.76 17.82 -3.52
CA LEU A 2 -7.61 16.63 -3.38
C LEU A 2 -6.80 15.43 -3.89
N LEU A 3 -6.45 14.49 -3.00
CA LEU A 3 -6.01 13.15 -3.39
C LEU A 3 -7.21 12.42 -4.02
N GLN A 4 -7.53 12.74 -5.27
CA GLN A 4 -8.32 11.87 -6.14
C GLN A 4 -7.37 10.75 -6.57
N ALA A 5 -7.66 9.54 -6.10
CA ALA A 5 -6.95 8.33 -6.43
C ALA A 5 -7.05 8.02 -7.93
N SER A 6 -6.12 8.55 -8.74
CA SER A 6 -5.85 8.02 -10.08
C SER A 6 -4.89 6.83 -9.94
N LEU A 7 -5.37 5.78 -9.27
CA LEU A 7 -4.76 4.46 -9.36
C LEU A 7 -5.02 3.95 -10.78
N LEU A 8 -3.94 3.57 -11.49
CA LEU A 8 -3.94 2.68 -12.66
C LEU A 8 -4.24 3.32 -14.04
N ASN A 9 -3.34 4.15 -14.55
CA ASN A 9 -3.39 4.63 -15.95
C ASN A 9 -3.03 3.55 -17.02
N ARG A 10 -3.17 2.26 -16.71
CA ARG A 10 -3.14 1.14 -17.68
C ARG A 10 -4.31 0.16 -17.52
N SER A 11 -5.09 0.26 -16.45
CA SER A 11 -6.20 -0.64 -16.17
C SER A 11 -7.32 0.21 -15.55
N ASN A 12 -8.44 0.36 -16.27
CA ASN A 12 -9.66 1.05 -15.80
C ASN A 12 -10.33 0.33 -14.61
N VAL A 13 -9.55 -0.24 -13.69
CA VAL A 13 -10.01 -1.05 -12.56
C VAL A 13 -10.25 -0.11 -11.39
N ASN A 14 -11.53 0.13 -11.10
CA ASN A 14 -11.94 0.84 -9.89
C ASN A 14 -11.72 -0.06 -8.66
N VAL A 15 -10.64 0.20 -7.92
CA VAL A 15 -10.30 -0.55 -6.70
C VAL A 15 -11.04 0.07 -5.53
N LYS A 16 -11.93 -0.70 -4.88
CA LYS A 16 -12.72 -0.23 -3.74
C LYS A 16 -12.01 -0.50 -2.41
N ALA A 17 -11.83 0.55 -1.62
CA ALA A 17 -11.40 0.41 -0.23
C ALA A 17 -12.52 -0.22 0.62
N ILE A 18 -12.13 -1.10 1.54
CA ILE A 18 -12.99 -1.64 2.59
C ILE A 18 -13.03 -0.59 3.71
N PRO A 19 -14.19 -0.02 4.05
CA PRO A 19 -14.27 0.98 5.10
C PRO A 19 -13.85 0.42 6.45
N TYR A 20 -13.52 1.30 7.39
CA TYR A 20 -13.41 0.91 8.79
C TYR A 20 -14.80 0.53 9.31
N ASP A 21 -14.92 -0.70 9.80
CA ASP A 21 -16.07 -1.15 10.58
C ASP A 21 -15.51 -1.92 11.79
N PRO A 22 -15.76 -1.47 13.03
CA PRO A 22 -15.26 -2.14 14.24
C PRO A 22 -15.74 -3.60 14.36
N LYS A 23 -16.82 -3.98 13.66
CA LYS A 23 -17.35 -5.34 13.63
C LYS A 23 -16.71 -6.21 12.53
N VAL A 24 -16.04 -5.59 11.55
CA VAL A 24 -15.36 -6.29 10.45
C VAL A 24 -13.87 -6.36 10.74
N LYS A 25 -13.41 -7.55 11.17
CA LYS A 25 -11.98 -7.81 11.33
C LYS A 25 -11.25 -7.73 9.99
N GLY A 26 -10.10 -7.05 9.97
CA GLY A 26 -9.22 -6.98 8.80
C GLY A 26 -9.58 -5.93 7.74
N GLY A 27 -10.47 -4.97 8.05
CA GLY A 27 -10.73 -3.78 7.23
C GLY A 27 -9.72 -2.65 7.47
N SER A 28 -9.95 -1.49 6.84
CA SER A 28 -9.18 -0.26 7.11
C SER A 28 -9.28 0.14 8.58
N ASN A 29 -8.28 0.80 9.14
CA ASN A 29 -8.28 1.16 10.55
C ASN A 29 -8.94 2.53 10.82
N LYS A 30 -9.31 2.78 12.08
CA LYS A 30 -9.90 4.05 12.53
C LYS A 30 -8.95 5.23 12.38
N ALA A 31 -7.65 5.02 12.61
CA ALA A 31 -6.62 6.07 12.53
C ALA A 31 -6.30 6.51 11.09
N GLY A 32 -6.77 5.78 10.08
CA GLY A 32 -6.68 6.18 8.67
C GLY A 32 -5.37 5.85 7.96
N ASN A 33 -4.31 5.49 8.68
CA ASN A 33 -3.01 5.10 8.11
C ASN A 33 -3.00 3.67 7.52
N VAL A 34 -4.00 2.84 7.81
CA VAL A 34 -4.16 1.52 7.19
C VAL A 34 -5.38 1.50 6.29
N LYS A 35 -5.18 1.26 5.00
CA LYS A 35 -6.24 1.08 4.01
C LYS A 35 -6.20 -0.33 3.44
N VAL A 36 -7.36 -0.98 3.39
CA VAL A 36 -7.50 -2.32 2.81
C VAL A 36 -8.36 -2.24 1.56
N PHE A 37 -7.88 -2.80 0.46
CA PHE A 37 -8.50 -2.76 -0.85
C PHE A 37 -8.95 -4.14 -1.28
N LYS A 38 -10.14 -4.22 -1.89
CA LYS A 38 -10.57 -5.38 -2.67
C LYS A 38 -9.76 -5.45 -3.95
N SER A 39 -8.95 -6.49 -4.10
CA SER A 39 -7.96 -6.60 -5.18
C SER A 39 -8.23 -7.78 -6.11
N GLU A 40 -9.40 -8.41 -6.06
CA GLU A 40 -9.77 -9.55 -6.90
C GLU A 40 -9.66 -9.24 -8.41
N ALA A 41 -9.83 -7.96 -8.77
CA ALA A 41 -9.68 -7.46 -10.14
C ALA A 41 -8.24 -7.06 -10.52
N LEU A 42 -7.28 -7.16 -9.60
CA LEU A 42 -5.88 -6.81 -9.80
C LEU A 42 -5.02 -8.06 -9.90
N THR A 43 -4.11 -8.05 -10.86
CA THR A 43 -2.99 -8.99 -10.90
C THR A 43 -1.92 -8.58 -9.88
N ASP A 44 -1.06 -9.53 -9.50
CA ASP A 44 0.12 -9.22 -8.69
C ASP A 44 1.02 -8.19 -9.37
N GLN A 45 1.10 -8.21 -10.70
CA GLN A 45 1.88 -7.25 -11.46
C GLN A 45 1.29 -5.84 -11.40
N ASP A 46 -0.04 -5.68 -11.36
CA ASP A 46 -0.68 -4.37 -11.18
C ASP A 46 -0.29 -3.75 -9.83
N ILE A 47 -0.30 -4.56 -8.77
CA ILE A 47 0.08 -4.11 -7.42
C ILE A 47 1.57 -3.76 -7.35
N LYS A 48 2.43 -4.57 -7.97
CA LYS A 48 3.87 -4.29 -8.11
C LYS A 48 4.13 -2.99 -8.88
N ASN A 49 3.42 -2.78 -9.98
CA ASN A 49 3.52 -1.57 -10.78
C ASN A 49 3.07 -0.34 -9.98
N TYR A 50 1.99 -0.45 -9.21
CA TYR A 50 1.55 0.64 -8.34
C TYR A 50 2.56 0.95 -7.23
N ALA A 51 3.15 -0.08 -6.62
CA ALA A 51 4.25 0.12 -5.67
C ALA A 51 5.45 0.84 -6.32
N GLN A 52 5.78 0.50 -7.57
CA GLN A 52 6.84 1.19 -8.32
C GLN A 52 6.47 2.65 -8.63
N GLN A 53 5.21 2.94 -8.98
CA GLN A 53 4.74 4.31 -9.18
C GLN A 53 4.92 5.17 -7.93
N LEU A 54 4.65 4.61 -6.74
CA LEU A 54 4.88 5.29 -5.46
C LEU A 54 6.37 5.50 -5.15
N ALA A 55 7.25 4.64 -5.68
CA ALA A 55 8.70 4.77 -5.55
C ALA A 55 9.34 5.70 -6.60
N GLY A 56 8.58 6.13 -7.61
CA GLY A 56 9.08 6.94 -8.73
C GLY A 56 10.14 6.20 -9.54
N ASP A 57 11.22 6.89 -9.89
CA ASP A 57 12.34 6.33 -10.66
C ASP A 57 13.27 5.44 -9.83
N VAL A 58 13.11 5.39 -8.50
CA VAL A 58 13.92 4.52 -7.64
C VAL A 58 13.38 3.09 -7.74
N PRO A 59 14.17 2.12 -8.26
CA PRO A 59 13.68 0.77 -8.44
C PRO A 59 13.46 0.06 -7.11
N LEU A 60 12.35 -0.67 -7.01
CA LEU A 60 12.11 -1.63 -5.93
C LEU A 60 13.08 -2.81 -6.05
N LYS A 61 14.00 -2.95 -5.08
CA LYS A 61 14.98 -4.05 -5.05
C LYS A 61 14.49 -5.16 -4.13
N GLU A 62 14.57 -6.41 -4.59
CA GLU A 62 14.24 -7.56 -3.75
C GLU A 62 15.29 -7.73 -2.65
N MET A 63 14.86 -7.65 -1.40
CA MET A 63 15.73 -7.81 -0.23
C MET A 63 15.74 -9.26 0.26
N LYS A 64 14.62 -9.94 0.06
CA LYS A 64 14.38 -11.37 0.32
C LYS A 64 13.11 -11.78 -0.42
N PRO A 65 12.86 -13.07 -0.63
CA PRO A 65 11.69 -13.55 -1.38
C PRO A 65 10.40 -12.86 -0.94
N GLY A 66 9.77 -12.14 -1.87
CA GLY A 66 8.49 -11.48 -1.65
C GLY A 66 8.57 -10.19 -0.81
N VAL A 67 9.75 -9.61 -0.61
CA VAL A 67 9.92 -8.29 0.03
C VAL A 67 10.85 -7.42 -0.80
N TYR A 68 10.33 -6.28 -1.27
CA TYR A 68 11.01 -5.34 -2.14
C TYR A 68 11.04 -3.96 -1.48
N LEU A 69 12.17 -3.26 -1.56
CA LEU A 69 12.38 -1.96 -0.93
C LEU A 69 12.95 -0.95 -1.92
N ALA A 70 12.41 0.26 -1.87
CA ALA A 70 13.01 1.47 -2.42
C ALA A 70 13.19 2.49 -1.28
N THR A 71 14.36 3.13 -1.22
CA THR A 71 14.63 4.26 -0.33
C THR A 71 14.90 5.48 -1.20
N LEU A 72 14.02 6.47 -1.11
CA LEU A 72 14.05 7.68 -1.93
C LEU A 72 15.00 8.72 -1.31
N THR A 73 15.34 9.74 -2.10
CA THR A 73 16.28 10.80 -1.71
C THR A 73 15.80 11.64 -0.53
N ASP A 74 14.49 11.77 -0.36
CA ASP A 74 13.85 12.46 0.76
C ASP A 74 13.76 11.61 2.04
N GLY A 75 14.30 10.39 2.01
CA GLY A 75 14.27 9.43 3.10
C GLY A 75 13.00 8.56 3.16
N THR A 76 12.03 8.77 2.26
CA THR A 76 10.85 7.91 2.14
C THR A 76 11.26 6.47 1.86
N LYS A 77 10.67 5.53 2.58
CA LYS A 77 10.80 4.09 2.31
C LYS A 77 9.50 3.54 1.77
N VAL A 78 9.55 2.96 0.57
CA VAL A 78 8.44 2.22 -0.03
C VAL A 78 8.78 0.73 0.02
N THR A 79 8.03 -0.04 0.79
CA THR A 79 8.23 -1.50 0.90
C THR A 79 7.03 -2.24 0.35
N LEU A 80 7.21 -3.05 -0.69
CA LEU A 80 6.21 -4.01 -1.15
C LEU A 80 6.50 -5.37 -0.52
N ARG A 81 5.50 -6.01 0.10
CA ARG A 81 5.67 -7.32 0.74
C ARG A 81 4.46 -8.23 0.60
N SER A 82 4.70 -9.51 0.32
CA SER A 82 3.67 -10.57 0.32
C SER A 82 3.52 -11.25 1.68
N VAL A 83 4.42 -10.96 2.63
CA VAL A 83 4.39 -11.49 4.00
C VAL A 83 3.99 -10.40 5.00
N SER A 84 3.07 -10.73 5.90
CA SER A 84 2.62 -9.84 6.98
C SER A 84 2.19 -10.62 8.21
N THR A 85 2.53 -10.14 9.41
CA THR A 85 1.98 -10.67 10.67
C THR A 85 0.45 -10.56 10.72
N SER A 86 -0.12 -9.56 10.04
CA SER A 86 -1.56 -9.34 9.93
C SER A 86 -2.24 -10.09 8.77
N GLN A 87 -1.51 -10.92 8.03
CA GLN A 87 -2.04 -11.60 6.83
C GLN A 87 -3.22 -12.52 7.16
N ASN A 88 -3.15 -13.25 8.27
CA ASN A 88 -4.25 -14.15 8.69
C ASN A 88 -5.56 -13.40 9.01
N VAL A 89 -5.46 -12.11 9.37
CA VAL A 89 -6.62 -11.27 9.71
C VAL A 89 -7.13 -10.51 8.49
N THR A 90 -6.23 -9.90 7.73
CA THR A 90 -6.58 -9.04 6.59
C THR A 90 -6.76 -9.82 5.29
N LYS A 91 -6.19 -11.02 5.21
CA LYS A 91 -6.08 -11.86 4.01
C LYS A 91 -5.38 -11.16 2.84
N ALA A 92 -4.56 -10.15 3.14
CA ALA A 92 -3.84 -9.40 2.11
C ALA A 92 -2.81 -10.29 1.41
N ARG A 93 -2.83 -10.28 0.08
CA ARG A 93 -1.85 -10.94 -0.79
C ARG A 93 -0.57 -10.10 -0.92
N TRP A 94 -0.74 -8.78 -0.93
CA TRP A 94 0.35 -7.80 -0.94
C TRP A 94 0.05 -6.64 0.00
N THR A 95 1.09 -6.08 0.61
CA THR A 95 1.04 -4.83 1.37
C THR A 95 2.13 -3.89 0.87
N ILE A 96 1.78 -2.62 0.67
CA ILE A 96 2.73 -1.52 0.45
C ILE A 96 2.81 -0.72 1.74
N ASP A 97 4.00 -0.65 2.31
CA ASP A 97 4.30 0.23 3.44
C ASP A 97 4.98 1.50 2.90
N ILE A 98 4.50 2.67 3.34
CA ILE A 98 5.13 3.97 3.11
C ILE A 98 5.55 4.51 4.47
N ASP A 99 6.85 4.64 4.68
CA ASP A 99 7.44 5.08 5.94
C ASP A 99 8.35 6.30 5.72
N LYS A 100 8.49 7.12 6.76
CA LYS A 100 9.36 8.31 6.81
C LYS A 100 9.13 9.36 5.72
N ASN A 101 7.98 9.35 5.05
CA ASN A 101 7.65 10.33 4.04
C ASN A 101 7.42 11.72 4.67
N PRO A 102 8.23 12.75 4.35
CA PRO A 102 8.09 14.08 4.95
C PRO A 102 6.74 14.74 4.67
N SER A 103 6.18 14.51 3.48
CA SER A 103 4.91 15.11 3.04
C SER A 103 3.69 14.52 3.76
N LEU A 104 3.83 13.33 4.36
CA LEU A 104 2.74 12.71 5.13
C LEU A 104 2.72 13.15 6.58
N ARG A 105 3.76 13.83 7.10
CA ARG A 105 3.87 14.19 8.53
C ARG A 105 2.76 15.12 9.01
N GLU A 106 2.21 15.94 8.12
CA GLU A 106 1.06 16.81 8.45
C GLU A 106 -0.25 16.01 8.61
N VAL A 107 -0.30 14.78 8.09
CA VAL A 107 -1.48 13.92 8.11
C VAL A 107 -1.32 12.80 9.15
N THR A 108 -0.13 12.21 9.25
CA THR A 108 0.16 11.12 10.17
C THR A 108 1.67 10.97 10.42
N ASN A 109 2.03 10.66 11.66
CA ASN A 109 3.39 10.26 12.02
C ASN A 109 3.58 8.74 11.96
N GLU A 110 2.52 8.00 11.64
CA GLU A 110 2.54 6.56 11.54
C GLU A 110 2.98 6.10 10.15
N LYS A 111 3.52 4.89 10.08
CA LYS A 111 3.68 4.19 8.81
C LYS A 111 2.32 4.01 8.14
N VAL A 112 2.22 4.36 6.86
CA VAL A 112 1.03 4.11 6.05
C VAL A 112 1.11 2.70 5.46
N GLU A 113 0.03 1.93 5.56
CA GLU A 113 -0.08 0.58 4.98
C GLU A 113 -1.25 0.52 4.00
N LEU A 114 -0.95 0.18 2.75
CA LEU A 114 -1.94 -0.13 1.71
C LEU A 114 -1.97 -1.65 1.49
N LYS A 115 -3.06 -2.29 1.88
CA LYS A 115 -3.21 -3.76 1.85
C LYS A 115 -4.15 -4.18 0.73
N PHE A 116 -3.75 -5.18 -0.06
CA PHE A 116 -4.50 -5.69 -1.20
C PHE A 116 -4.99 -7.10 -0.88
N ARG A 117 -6.29 -7.23 -0.62
CA ARG A 117 -6.97 -8.48 -0.26
C ARG A 117 -7.56 -9.15 -1.49
#